data_AF-A0A0M3J5S4-F1
#
_entry.id   AF-A0A0M3J5S4-F1
#
_cell.length_a   1.000
_cell.length_b   1.000
_cell.length_c   1.000
_cell.angle_alpha   90.00
_cell.angle_beta   90.00
_cell.angle_gamma   90.00
#
_symmetry.space_group_name_H-M   'P 1'
#
loop_
_entity.id
_entity.type
_entity.pdbx_description
1 polymer ?
#
loop_
_entity_poly.entity_id
_entity_poly.type
_entity_poly.pdbx_seq_one_letter_code
_entity_poly.pdbx_strand_id
1 'polypeptide(L)'
;MTLVSTSFGTYSAKTICFQLQYLEQFGYLPKVENGVAAMLSETLVEEAIRELQHYGNIPVTGKLDDATKQLMSRKRCGLPDRPINEYHHRHRRRHRKRYALSGFKWEKKTITFRFSFEIFSAQSIVFFTILLSCNVAF
;
A
#
# COMPACT_ATOMS: atom_id res chain seq x y z
N MET A 1 36.27 4.32 20.37
CA MET A 1 35.33 3.52 19.56
C MET A 1 33.97 3.58 20.24
N THR A 2 33.13 4.54 19.85
CA THR A 2 31.80 4.72 20.44
C THR A 2 30.85 3.64 19.92
N LEU A 3 30.32 2.83 20.82
CA LEU A 3 29.22 1.91 20.57
C LEU A 3 27.99 2.72 20.13
N VAL A 4 27.65 2.70 18.84
CA VAL A 4 26.32 3.16 18.40
C VAL A 4 25.31 2.13 18.89
N SER A 5 24.62 2.48 19.98
CA SER A 5 23.39 1.81 20.39
C SER A 5 22.37 1.97 19.28
N THR A 6 22.27 0.98 18.40
CA THR A 6 21.12 0.83 17.52
C THR A 6 19.94 0.34 18.36
N SER A 7 19.23 1.28 18.96
CA SER A 7 17.93 1.04 19.59
C SER A 7 16.91 0.73 18.49
N PHE A 8 16.87 -0.51 18.02
CA PHE A 8 15.69 -1.03 17.36
C PHE A 8 14.71 -1.40 18.48
N GLY A 9 13.67 -0.59 18.63
CA GLY A 9 12.52 -0.94 19.44
C GLY A 9 12.03 -2.33 19.04
N THR A 10 11.64 -3.12 20.03
CA THR A 10 11.20 -4.50 19.86
C THR A 10 9.87 -4.56 19.10
N TYR A 11 9.92 -4.55 17.77
CA TYR A 11 8.73 -4.68 16.92
C TYR A 11 8.28 -6.15 16.86
N SER A 12 7.03 -6.41 17.24
CA SER A 12 6.37 -7.72 17.17
C SER A 12 6.21 -8.17 15.71
N ALA A 13 6.46 -9.46 15.43
CA ALA A 13 6.40 -10.04 14.08
C ALA A 13 5.11 -9.72 13.30
N LYS A 14 3.98 -9.54 13.98
CA LYS A 14 2.69 -9.14 13.37
C LYS A 14 2.70 -7.70 12.82
N THR A 15 3.42 -6.80 13.48
CA THR A 15 3.54 -5.37 13.12
C THR A 15 4.58 -5.14 12.02
N ILE A 16 5.44 -6.11 11.72
CA ILE A 16 6.37 -5.98 10.59
C ILE A 16 5.67 -6.38 9.28
N CYS A 17 4.81 -7.41 9.34
CA CYS A 17 4.10 -7.94 8.18
C CYS A 17 3.17 -6.93 7.49
N PHE A 18 2.33 -6.20 8.25
CA PHE A 18 1.39 -5.22 7.67
C PHE A 18 2.12 -4.07 6.94
N GLN A 19 3.23 -3.60 7.50
CA GLN A 19 3.98 -2.47 6.97
C GLN A 19 4.74 -2.86 5.71
N LEU A 20 5.31 -4.06 5.67
CA LEU A 20 5.93 -4.60 4.46
C LEU A 20 4.91 -4.79 3.35
N GLN A 21 3.74 -5.35 3.67
CA GLN A 21 2.64 -5.52 2.71
C GLN A 21 2.17 -4.17 2.13
N TYR A 22 2.11 -3.12 2.96
CA TYR A 22 1.78 -1.77 2.48
C TYR A 22 2.84 -1.25 1.50
N LEU A 23 4.13 -1.35 1.85
CA LEU A 23 5.22 -0.89 1.00
C LEU A 23 5.26 -1.65 -0.34
N GLU A 24 4.94 -2.95 -0.32
CA GLU A 24 4.78 -3.77 -1.53
C GLU A 24 3.57 -3.34 -2.36
N GLN A 25 2.39 -3.20 -1.74
CA GLN A 25 1.14 -2.83 -2.43
C GLN A 25 1.28 -1.51 -3.20
N PHE A 26 1.99 -0.54 -2.63
CA PHE A 26 2.14 0.79 -3.21
C PHE A 26 3.41 1.00 -4.05
N GLY A 27 4.18 -0.07 -4.26
CA GLY A 27 5.30 -0.10 -5.21
C GLY A 27 6.60 0.50 -4.67
N TYR A 28 6.77 0.54 -3.34
CA TYR A 28 8.05 0.89 -2.70
C TYR A 28 8.97 -0.33 -2.56
N LEU A 29 8.39 -1.53 -2.44
CA LEU A 29 9.12 -2.80 -2.44
C LEU A 29 8.71 -3.66 -3.65
N PRO A 30 9.63 -4.49 -4.17
CA PRO A 30 9.28 -5.48 -5.20
C PRO A 30 8.30 -6.50 -4.61
N LYS A 31 7.37 -6.98 -5.44
CA LYS A 31 6.54 -8.13 -5.07
C LYS A 31 7.41 -9.36 -5.03
N VAL A 32 7.52 -9.98 -3.87
CA VAL A 32 8.34 -11.17 -3.67
C VAL A 32 7.40 -12.35 -3.47
N GLU A 33 7.51 -13.38 -4.30
CA GLU A 33 6.67 -14.57 -4.15
C GLU A 33 6.92 -15.24 -2.78
N ASN A 34 5.87 -15.88 -2.27
CA ASN A 34 5.77 -16.44 -0.92
C ASN A 34 6.96 -17.38 -0.60
N GLY A 35 8.01 -16.83 0.00
CA GLY A 35 9.23 -17.58 0.33
C GLY A 35 10.49 -16.72 0.43
N VAL A 36 10.58 -15.62 -0.32
CA VAL A 36 11.79 -14.76 -0.37
C VAL A 36 11.65 -13.42 0.35
N ALA A 37 10.46 -13.10 0.89
CA ALA A 37 10.23 -11.88 1.67
C ALA A 37 11.15 -11.77 2.90
N ALA A 38 11.59 -12.92 3.44
CA ALA A 38 12.56 -13.01 4.53
C ALA A 38 14.01 -12.64 4.12
N MET A 39 14.30 -12.50 2.81
CA MET A 39 15.61 -12.09 2.28
C MET A 39 15.65 -10.63 1.82
N LEU A 40 14.62 -9.84 2.09
CA LEU A 40 14.69 -8.40 1.88
C LEU A 40 15.75 -7.82 2.81
N SER A 41 16.76 -7.16 2.23
CA SER A 41 17.79 -6.47 3.01
C SER A 41 17.13 -5.38 3.86
N GLU A 42 17.56 -5.25 5.11
CA GLU A 42 17.15 -4.16 6.01
C GLU A 42 17.33 -2.79 5.34
N THR A 43 18.44 -2.61 4.62
CA THR A 43 18.76 -1.38 3.88
C THR A 43 17.72 -1.04 2.80
N LEU A 44 17.15 -2.04 2.14
CA LEU A 44 16.14 -1.86 1.11
C LEU A 44 14.80 -1.39 1.72
N VAL A 45 14.45 -1.94 2.89
CA VAL A 45 13.25 -1.53 3.63
C VAL A 45 13.40 -0.10 4.14
N GLU A 46 14.56 0.27 4.68
CA GLU A 46 14.84 1.64 5.10
C GLU A 46 14.75 2.63 3.93
N GLU A 47 15.32 2.29 2.77
CA GLU A 47 15.21 3.13 1.57
C GLU A 47 13.75 3.31 1.13
N ALA A 48 12.97 2.22 1.12
CA ALA A 48 11.54 2.25 0.82
C ALA A 48 10.75 3.17 1.78
N ILE A 49 11.08 3.13 3.08
CA ILE A 49 10.46 4.01 4.08
C ILE A 49 10.82 5.48 3.83
N ARG A 50 12.09 5.78 3.54
CA ARG A 50 12.53 7.16 3.23
C ARG A 50 11.79 7.73 2.03
N GLU A 51 11.55 6.90 1.03
CA GLU A 51 10.81 7.26 -0.17
C GLU A 51 9.32 7.50 0.10
N LEU A 52 8.69 6.67 0.94
CA LEU A 52 7.32 6.87 1.40
C LEU A 52 7.20 8.20 2.16
N GLN A 53 8.14 8.49 3.06
CA GLN A 53 8.16 9.73 3.85
C GLN A 53 8.32 10.96 2.96
N HIS A 54 9.22 10.89 1.99
CA HIS A 54 9.40 11.95 0.99
C HIS A 54 8.12 12.17 0.17
N TYR A 55 7.44 11.10 -0.24
CA TYR A 55 6.18 11.22 -0.99
C TYR A 55 5.02 11.76 -0.13
N GLY A 56 4.92 11.30 1.11
CA GLY A 56 3.93 11.75 2.10
C GLY A 56 4.22 13.14 2.67
N ASN A 57 5.31 13.78 2.25
CA ASN A 57 5.77 15.09 2.72
C ASN A 57 5.87 15.17 4.25
N ILE A 58 6.41 14.11 4.86
CA ILE A 58 6.74 14.03 6.29
C ILE A 58 8.27 13.99 6.46
N PRO A 59 8.80 14.25 7.67
CA PRO A 59 10.24 14.19 7.91
C PRO A 59 10.82 12.84 7.52
N VAL A 60 11.91 12.86 6.73
CA VAL A 60 12.57 11.65 6.24
C VAL A 60 13.51 11.12 7.30
N THR A 61 13.06 10.11 8.05
CA THR A 61 13.80 9.42 9.10
C THR A 61 14.32 8.05 8.67
N GLY A 62 13.66 7.42 7.68
CA GLY A 62 13.93 6.05 7.24
C GLY A 62 13.50 4.98 8.24
N LYS A 63 12.80 5.37 9.31
CA LYS A 63 12.29 4.49 10.35
C LYS A 63 10.78 4.58 10.41
N LEU A 64 10.17 3.53 10.96
CA LEU A 64 8.74 3.51 11.18
C LEU A 64 8.35 4.32 12.44
N ASP A 65 8.44 5.64 12.30
CA ASP A 65 7.96 6.59 13.31
C ASP A 65 6.43 6.69 13.34
N ASP A 66 5.89 7.33 14.38
CA ASP A 66 4.44 7.43 14.54
C ASP A 66 3.80 8.31 13.47
N ALA A 67 4.53 9.29 12.92
CA ALA A 67 4.09 10.08 11.77
C ALA A 67 3.91 9.20 10.52
N THR A 68 4.83 8.27 10.26
CA THR A 68 4.75 7.30 9.16
C THR A 68 3.61 6.32 9.38
N LYS A 69 3.39 5.83 10.60
CA LYS A 69 2.23 4.96 10.90
C LYS A 69 0.91 5.69 10.68
N GLN A 70 0.81 6.95 11.12
CA GLN A 70 -0.36 7.78 10.87
C GLN A 70 -0.58 7.99 9.37
N LEU A 71 0.48 8.24 8.60
CA LEU A 71 0.42 8.34 7.16
C LEU A 71 -0.15 7.05 6.53
N MET A 72 0.36 5.88 6.93
CA MET A 72 -0.09 4.57 6.42
C MET A 72 -1.54 4.24 6.82
N SER A 73 -2.03 4.78 7.93
CA SER A 73 -3.40 4.55 8.41
C SER A 73 -4.48 5.34 7.65
N ARG A 74 -4.10 6.37 6.89
CA ARG A 74 -5.06 7.22 6.16
C ARG A 74 -5.69 6.45 5.00
N LYS A 75 -7.02 6.57 4.84
CA LYS A 75 -7.73 6.03 3.68
C LYS A 75 -7.17 6.66 2.40
N ARG A 76 -6.84 5.82 1.42
CA ARG A 76 -6.16 6.22 0.17
C ARG A 76 -6.67 5.41 -1.01
N CYS A 77 -6.31 5.83 -2.23
CA CYS A 77 -6.56 5.04 -3.43
C CYS A 77 -5.66 3.79 -3.44
N GLY A 78 -6.15 2.69 -4.00
CA GLY A 78 -5.38 1.45 -4.18
C GLY A 78 -4.35 1.47 -5.32
N LEU A 79 -4.24 2.59 -6.05
CA LEU A 79 -3.25 2.76 -7.11
C LEU A 79 -1.85 2.94 -6.48
N PRO A 80 -0.81 2.26 -6.99
CA PRO A 80 0.55 2.42 -6.49
C PRO A 80 1.09 3.83 -6.76
N ASP A 81 1.93 4.32 -5.85
CA ASP A 81 2.51 5.68 -5.94
C ASP A 81 3.60 5.75 -7.01
N ARG A 82 4.16 4.59 -7.37
CA ARG A 82 5.21 4.44 -8.39
C ARG A 82 4.76 3.47 -9.48
N PRO A 83 5.07 3.76 -10.76
CA PRO A 83 4.97 2.73 -11.78
C PRO A 83 5.96 1.62 -11.43
N ILE A 84 5.48 0.37 -11.40
CA ILE A 84 6.26 -0.83 -11.01
C ILE A 84 7.56 -0.96 -11.83
N ASN A 85 7.60 -0.37 -13.01
CA ASN A 85 8.65 -0.38 -14.01
C ASN A 85 9.60 0.84 -13.95
N GLU A 86 9.45 1.79 -13.02
CA GLU A 86 10.25 3.03 -12.98
C GLU A 86 11.47 2.99 -12.04
N TYR A 87 11.76 1.86 -11.39
CA TYR A 87 12.88 1.71 -10.43
C TYR A 87 14.24 2.13 -11.03
N HIS A 88 14.38 2.07 -12.36
CA HIS A 88 15.60 2.37 -13.12
C HIS A 88 15.75 3.81 -13.65
N HIS A 89 14.78 4.71 -13.47
CA HIS A 89 14.81 6.03 -14.12
C HIS A 89 14.87 7.25 -13.17
N ARG A 90 15.43 7.06 -11.96
CA ARG A 90 15.60 8.10 -10.93
C ARG A 90 16.40 9.34 -11.39
N HIS A 91 17.20 9.26 -12.45
CA HIS A 91 18.10 10.36 -12.86
C HIS A 91 17.62 11.26 -14.02
N ARG A 92 16.46 11.00 -14.65
CA ARG A 92 16.05 11.71 -15.89
C ARG A 92 14.85 12.67 -15.77
N ARG A 93 14.53 13.18 -14.58
CA ARG A 93 13.34 14.06 -14.41
C ARG A 93 13.66 15.42 -13.77
N ARG A 94 14.68 16.12 -14.26
CA ARG A 94 14.95 17.52 -13.85
C ARG A 94 14.06 18.57 -14.52
N HIS A 95 13.18 18.20 -15.46
CA HIS A 95 12.11 19.09 -15.96
C HIS A 95 10.82 18.30 -16.20
N ARG A 96 9.88 18.35 -15.25
CA ARG A 96 8.61 17.63 -15.34
C ARG A 96 7.54 18.56 -15.96
N LYS A 97 7.04 18.20 -17.14
CA LYS A 97 5.88 18.85 -17.77
C LYS A 97 4.68 18.82 -16.80
N ARG A 98 3.88 19.89 -16.77
CA ARG A 98 2.71 20.13 -15.87
C ARG A 98 1.49 19.24 -16.14
N TYR A 99 1.62 18.22 -16.99
CA TYR A 99 0.51 17.36 -17.39
C TYR A 99 0.95 15.90 -17.40
N ALA A 100 0.00 15.02 -17.09
CA ALA A 100 0.22 13.58 -17.15
C ALA A 100 0.43 13.15 -18.60
N LEU A 101 1.68 12.95 -19.01
CA LEU A 101 2.03 12.12 -20.15
C LEU A 101 1.82 10.63 -19.80
N SER A 102 0.69 10.29 -19.17
CA SER A 102 0.31 8.90 -19.02
C SER A 102 0.00 8.39 -20.43
N GLY A 103 0.68 7.34 -20.87
CA GLY A 103 0.54 6.81 -22.24
C GLY A 103 -0.89 6.35 -22.58
N PHE A 104 -1.77 6.27 -21.57
CA PHE A 104 -3.17 5.94 -21.72
C PHE A 104 -3.98 7.19 -22.06
N LYS A 105 -4.14 7.46 -23.36
CA LYS A 105 -5.02 8.49 -23.90
C LYS A 105 -6.23 7.83 -24.55
N TRP A 106 -7.43 8.27 -24.19
CA TRP A 106 -8.63 7.90 -24.92
C TRP A 106 -8.55 8.47 -26.35
N GLU A 107 -8.59 7.60 -27.35
CA GLU A 107 -8.59 8.01 -28.77
C GLU A 107 -9.89 8.73 -29.15
N LYS A 108 -11.01 8.26 -28.59
CA LYS A 108 -12.35 8.84 -28.77
C LYS A 108 -12.62 9.88 -27.69
N LYS A 109 -13.28 10.98 -28.08
CA LYS A 109 -13.67 12.07 -27.16
C LYS A 109 -14.93 11.74 -26.35
N THR A 110 -15.82 10.91 -26.89
CA THR A 110 -17.05 10.49 -26.21
C THR A 110 -16.76 9.26 -25.37
N ILE A 111 -16.85 9.41 -24.05
CA ILE A 111 -16.66 8.32 -23.08
C ILE A 111 -18.02 7.91 -22.55
N THR A 112 -18.36 6.64 -22.71
CA THR A 112 -19.58 6.04 -22.14
C THR A 112 -19.19 5.17 -20.95
N PHE A 113 -19.89 5.31 -19.82
CA PHE A 113 -19.69 4.48 -18.63
C PHE A 113 -20.96 3.70 -18.32
N ARG A 114 -20.80 2.58 -17.61
CA ARG A 114 -21.91 1.75 -17.14
C ARG A 114 -21.66 1.39 -15.69
N PHE A 115 -22.68 1.53 -14.85
CA PHE A 115 -22.66 0.94 -13.51
C PHE A 115 -23.07 -0.52 -13.61
N SER A 116 -22.17 -1.43 -13.26
CA SER A 116 -22.50 -2.82 -13.00
C SER A 116 -22.92 -2.94 -11.55
N PHE A 117 -24.22 -2.79 -11.29
CA PHE A 117 -24.79 -3.27 -10.03
C PHE A 117 -24.93 -4.78 -10.18
N GLU A 118 -23.96 -5.53 -9.68
CA GLU A 118 -24.27 -6.91 -9.32
C GLU A 118 -25.23 -6.85 -8.15
N ILE A 119 -26.51 -7.12 -8.42
CA ILE A 119 -27.46 -7.41 -7.37
C ILE A 119 -26.93 -8.68 -6.73
N PHE A 120 -26.25 -8.55 -5.58
CA PHE A 120 -25.90 -9.69 -4.75
C PHE A 120 -27.23 -10.40 -4.49
N SER A 121 -27.43 -11.53 -5.17
CA SER A 121 -28.67 -12.31 -5.13
C SER A 121 -29.11 -12.43 -3.68
N ALA A 122 -30.39 -12.16 -3.42
CA ALA A 122 -31.03 -12.14 -2.11
C ALA A 122 -31.07 -13.52 -1.41
N GLN A 123 -30.10 -14.40 -1.66
CA GLN A 123 -29.90 -15.66 -0.96
C GLN A 123 -29.18 -15.48 0.38
N SER A 124 -28.60 -14.31 0.68
CA SER A 124 -27.99 -14.06 2.00
C SER A 124 -28.99 -13.58 3.07
N ILE A 125 -30.18 -13.09 2.70
CA ILE A 125 -31.17 -12.61 3.68
C ILE A 125 -31.88 -13.79 4.38
N VAL A 126 -32.13 -14.88 3.66
CA VAL A 126 -32.79 -16.08 4.22
C VAL A 126 -31.93 -16.81 5.26
N PHE A 127 -30.59 -16.72 5.21
CA PHE A 127 -29.73 -17.28 6.24
C PHE A 127 -29.78 -16.50 7.56
N PHE A 128 -30.00 -15.19 7.51
CA PHE A 128 -30.06 -14.35 8.71
C PHE A 128 -31.42 -14.45 9.42
N THR A 129 -32.49 -14.74 8.69
CA THR A 129 -33.82 -14.94 9.29
C THR A 129 -33.99 -16.32 9.91
N ILE A 130 -33.40 -17.38 9.33
CA ILE A 130 -33.53 -18.74 9.89
C ILE A 130 -32.76 -18.88 11.22
N LEU A 131 -31.62 -18.19 11.40
CA LEU A 131 -30.87 -18.19 12.65
C LEU A 131 -31.50 -17.35 13.77
N LEU A 132 -32.37 -16.38 13.45
CA LEU A 132 -33.07 -15.58 14.47
C LEU A 132 -34.36 -16.25 14.98
N SER A 133 -34.89 -17.25 14.26
CA SER A 133 -36.04 -18.05 14.69
C SER A 133 -35.70 -19.29 15.53
N CYS A 134 -34.42 -19.62 15.74
CA CYS A 134 -33.98 -20.79 16.53
C CYS A 134 -33.43 -20.46 17.93
N ASN A 135 -33.63 -19.24 18.45
CA ASN A 135 -33.19 -18.89 19.81
C ASN A 135 -34.29 -18.26 20.67
N VAL A 136 -35.51 -18.80 20.59
CA VAL A 136 -36.57 -18.68 21.61
C VAL A 136 -37.37 -19.98 21.59
N ALA A 137 -37.45 -20.66 22.74
CA ALA A 137 -37.99 -22.02 23.01
C ALA A 137 -37.01 -23.13 22.60
N PHE A 138 -36.35 -23.86 23.49
CA PHE A 138 -36.77 -24.44 24.78
C PHE A 138 -35.54 -24.61 25.69
#